data_AF-A0A0G4LUH8-F1
#
_entry.id   AF-A0A0G4LUH8-F1
#
_cell.length_a   1.000
_cell.length_b   1.000
_cell.length_c   1.000
_cell.angle_alpha   90.00
_cell.angle_beta   90.00
_cell.angle_gamma   90.00
#
_symmetry.space_group_name_H-M   'P 1'
#
loop_
_entity.id
_entity.type
_entity.pdbx_description
1 polymer ?
#
loop_
_entity_poly.entity_id
_entity_poly.type
_entity_poly.pdbx_seq_one_letter_code
_entity_poly.pdbx_strand_id
1 'polypeptide(L)'
;MDTWCNASIPIHQIEAAGGKDLSVFKSTSPTGVSNDLMMTTARHPIFEAVIKRLVFYNKITRPWSSIQPHTAVMMSAGPLFLTLVLKSYLLQLPSLPTPSFQVVNATQLLPYLTDLEGQSWHHGDTQAMMWIGERPWVWYLMGAIGLAVGTYIVNFFLLLVWN
;
A
#
# COMPACT_ATOMS: atom_id res chain seq x y z
N MET A 1 12.59 -0.63 -6.10
CA MET A 1 12.37 0.79 -6.45
C MET A 1 13.44 1.59 -5.74
N ASP A 2 14.40 2.09 -6.48
CA ASP A 2 15.36 3.08 -5.98
C ASP A 2 14.96 4.42 -6.60
N THR A 3 14.99 5.51 -5.84
CA THR A 3 14.59 6.84 -6.34
C THR A 3 15.82 7.69 -6.60
N TRP A 4 15.90 8.28 -7.79
CA TRP A 4 16.93 9.26 -8.12
C TRP A 4 16.37 10.68 -8.10
N CYS A 5 17.05 11.59 -7.41
CA CYS A 5 16.69 13.01 -7.40
C CYS A 5 17.37 13.74 -8.55
N ASN A 6 16.58 14.19 -9.52
CA ASN A 6 17.08 14.91 -10.70
C ASN A 6 17.15 16.43 -10.47
N ALA A 7 16.27 16.97 -9.63
CA ALA A 7 16.24 18.38 -9.26
C ALA A 7 15.72 18.56 -7.83
N SER A 8 15.99 19.72 -7.24
CA SER A 8 15.48 20.07 -5.91
C SER A 8 13.97 20.28 -5.93
N ILE A 9 13.25 19.61 -5.03
CA ILE A 9 11.82 19.81 -4.83
C ILE A 9 11.61 21.25 -4.29
N PRO A 10 10.64 22.03 -4.81
CA PRO A 10 10.40 23.41 -4.39
C PRO A 10 9.65 23.48 -3.04
N ILE A 11 10.31 23.05 -1.96
CA ILE A 11 9.73 22.94 -0.62
C ILE A 11 9.10 24.27 -0.16
N HIS A 12 9.75 25.41 -0.43
CA HIS A 12 9.23 26.72 -0.03
C HIS A 12 7.87 27.06 -0.66
N GLN A 13 7.62 26.62 -1.89
CA GLN A 13 6.32 26.83 -2.55
C GLN A 13 5.24 25.92 -1.93
N ILE A 14 5.64 24.70 -1.58
CA ILE A 14 4.78 23.70 -0.93
C ILE A 14 4.39 24.16 0.49
N GLU A 15 5.35 24.68 1.26
CA GLU A 15 5.13 25.26 2.59
C GLU A 15 4.22 26.50 2.53
N ALA A 16 4.44 27.38 1.54
CA ALA A 16 3.59 28.55 1.33
C ALA A 16 2.14 28.18 0.97
N ALA A 17 1.93 27.08 0.26
CA ALA A 17 0.62 26.59 -0.16
C ALA A 17 -0.11 25.74 0.90
N GLY A 18 0.63 25.00 1.73
CA GLY A 18 0.08 23.94 2.60
C GLY A 18 -0.25 24.34 4.05
N GLY A 19 0.09 25.56 4.47
CA GLY A 19 -0.18 26.03 5.83
C GLY A 19 0.60 25.25 6.92
N LYS A 20 0.14 25.34 8.18
CA LYS A 20 0.86 24.82 9.35
C LYS A 20 0.91 23.29 9.46
N ASP A 21 -0.06 22.58 8.86
CA ASP A 21 -0.24 21.13 9.02
C ASP A 21 -0.31 20.47 7.65
N LEU A 22 0.79 20.46 6.89
CA LEU A 22 0.84 19.83 5.57
C LEU A 22 1.41 18.41 5.63
N SER A 23 0.80 17.50 4.88
CA SER A 23 1.36 16.20 4.52
C SER A 23 1.14 15.90 3.03
N VAL A 24 2.19 15.46 2.36
CA VAL A 24 2.25 15.21 0.91
C VAL A 24 2.80 13.82 0.65
N PHE A 25 2.08 13.04 -0.15
CA PHE A 25 2.44 11.69 -0.55
C PHE A 25 2.39 11.53 -2.06
N LYS A 26 3.28 10.72 -2.64
CA LYS A 26 3.24 10.38 -4.07
C LYS A 26 2.17 9.33 -4.34
N SER A 27 1.42 9.47 -5.44
CA SER A 27 0.45 8.45 -5.88
C SER A 27 1.15 7.21 -6.47
N THR A 28 0.50 6.05 -6.39
CA THR A 28 0.96 4.82 -7.08
C THR A 28 -0.13 4.23 -7.97
N SER A 29 0.28 3.44 -8.97
CA SER A 29 -0.59 2.68 -9.86
C SER A 29 -0.65 1.21 -9.40
N PRO A 30 -1.81 0.52 -9.45
CA PRO A 30 -3.10 1.00 -9.96
C PRO A 30 -3.89 1.90 -8.99
N THR A 31 -3.67 1.78 -7.67
CA THR A 31 -4.35 2.62 -6.67
C THR A 31 -3.49 2.81 -5.41
N GLY A 32 -3.63 3.95 -4.75
CA GLY A 32 -3.03 4.22 -3.43
C GLY A 32 -1.89 5.23 -3.48
N VAL A 33 -1.04 5.17 -2.45
CA VAL A 33 0.17 6.00 -2.35
C VAL A 33 1.43 5.14 -2.38
N SER A 34 2.50 5.70 -2.92
CA SER A 34 3.84 5.13 -2.83
C SER A 34 4.54 5.57 -1.55
N ASN A 35 5.46 4.76 -1.05
CA ASN A 35 6.38 5.10 0.03
C ASN A 35 7.68 5.77 -0.48
N ASP A 36 7.78 6.06 -1.77
CA ASP A 36 8.95 6.71 -2.39
C ASP A 36 9.14 8.17 -1.97
N LEU A 37 8.04 8.90 -1.78
CA LEU A 37 8.05 10.30 -1.36
C LEU A 37 6.96 10.52 -0.32
N MET A 38 7.42 10.90 0.87
CA MET A 38 6.59 11.27 2.01
C MET A 38 7.15 12.55 2.59
N MET A 39 6.36 13.61 2.60
CA MET A 39 6.73 14.89 3.20
C MET A 39 5.66 15.28 4.20
N THR A 40 6.04 15.62 5.42
CA THR A 40 5.09 16.12 6.42
C THR A 40 5.73 17.25 7.19
N THR A 41 4.89 18.16 7.68
CA THR A 41 5.26 19.07 8.76
C THR A 41 5.70 18.28 10.00
N ALA A 42 6.55 18.91 10.82
CA ALA A 42 7.08 18.27 12.01
C ALA A 42 5.94 17.91 12.98
N ARG A 43 5.96 16.68 13.51
CA ARG A 43 4.96 16.14 14.45
C ARG A 43 3.53 16.06 13.88
N HIS A 44 3.39 15.93 12.57
CA HIS A 44 2.08 15.73 11.96
C HIS A 44 1.44 14.40 12.44
N PRO A 45 0.16 14.41 12.89
CA PRO A 45 -0.49 13.24 13.49
C PRO A 45 -0.59 12.03 12.55
N ILE A 46 -0.66 12.26 11.23
CA ILE A 46 -0.61 11.17 10.23
C ILE A 46 0.68 10.37 10.35
N PHE A 47 1.82 11.03 10.48
CA PHE A 47 3.11 10.35 10.51
C PHE A 47 3.30 9.59 11.84
N GLU A 48 2.77 10.13 12.93
CA GLU A 48 2.69 9.42 14.21
C GLU A 48 1.86 8.13 14.09
N ALA A 49 0.71 8.19 13.41
CA ALA A 49 -0.12 7.02 13.15
C ALA A 49 0.62 5.97 12.30
N VAL A 50 1.36 6.40 11.28
CA VAL A 50 2.21 5.53 10.44
C VAL A 50 3.28 4.83 11.29
N ILE A 51 4.06 5.56 12.08
CA ILE A 51 5.12 4.98 12.93
C ILE A 51 4.54 3.97 13.93
N LYS A 52 3.43 4.31 14.60
CA LYS A 52 2.77 3.41 15.56
C LYS A 52 2.30 2.11 14.90
N ARG A 53 1.75 2.18 13.69
CA ARG A 53 1.26 1.01 12.95
C ARG A 53 2.39 0.18 12.35
N LEU A 54 3.53 0.78 12.01
CA LEU A 54 4.68 0.10 11.42
C LEU A 54 5.16 -1.07 12.28
N VAL A 55 5.26 -0.88 13.60
CA VAL A 55 5.67 -1.93 14.54
C VAL A 55 4.70 -3.12 14.52
N PHE A 56 3.41 -2.84 14.49
CA PHE A 56 2.37 -3.86 14.43
C PHE A 56 2.44 -4.65 13.12
N TYR A 57 2.48 -3.96 11.98
CA TYR A 57 2.53 -4.60 10.68
C TYR A 57 3.80 -5.43 10.48
N ASN A 58 4.96 -4.92 10.91
CA ASN A 58 6.21 -5.71 10.92
C ASN A 58 6.10 -6.98 11.79
N LYS A 59 5.47 -6.89 12.97
CA LYS A 59 5.32 -8.05 13.87
C LYS A 59 4.42 -9.14 13.26
N ILE A 60 3.36 -8.76 12.55
CA ILE A 60 2.43 -9.74 11.95
C ILE A 60 2.96 -10.33 10.63
N THR A 61 3.80 -9.61 9.88
CA THR A 61 4.34 -10.10 8.59
C THR A 61 5.57 -10.97 8.76
N ARG A 62 6.40 -10.69 9.76
CA ARG A 62 7.69 -11.38 10.00
C ARG A 62 7.59 -12.92 10.11
N PRO A 63 6.56 -13.53 10.74
CA PRO A 63 6.51 -14.99 10.87
C PRO A 63 6.41 -15.75 9.53
N TRP A 64 5.85 -15.12 8.49
CA TRP A 64 5.63 -15.74 7.18
C TRP A 64 6.40 -15.03 6.06
N SER A 65 7.26 -14.07 6.39
CA SER A 65 8.02 -13.29 5.39
C SER A 65 8.96 -14.15 4.55
N SER A 66 9.40 -15.30 5.03
CA SER A 66 10.21 -16.23 4.24
C SER A 66 9.41 -16.98 3.17
N ILE A 67 8.09 -17.11 3.34
CA ILE A 67 7.21 -17.82 2.40
C ILE A 67 6.76 -16.89 1.28
N GLN A 68 6.40 -15.64 1.63
CA GLN A 68 5.91 -14.64 0.67
C GLN A 68 6.60 -13.28 0.91
N PRO A 69 7.90 -13.17 0.62
CA PRO A 69 8.73 -12.01 0.96
C PRO A 69 8.22 -10.70 0.35
N HIS A 70 7.83 -10.68 -0.92
CA HIS A 70 7.32 -9.50 -1.60
C HIS A 70 6.08 -8.94 -0.90
N THR A 71 5.10 -9.80 -0.62
CA THR A 71 3.87 -9.36 0.06
C THR A 71 4.14 -8.96 1.50
N ALA A 72 5.05 -9.65 2.20
CA ALA A 72 5.44 -9.27 3.54
C ALA A 72 6.07 -7.87 3.56
N VAL A 73 6.91 -7.51 2.59
CA VAL A 73 7.48 -6.16 2.44
C VAL A 73 6.38 -5.14 2.12
N MET A 74 5.55 -5.41 1.12
CA MET A 74 4.42 -4.53 0.74
C MET A 74 3.50 -4.23 1.92
N MET A 75 3.17 -5.25 2.72
CA MET A 75 2.27 -5.17 3.88
C MET A 75 2.93 -4.62 5.14
N SER A 76 4.24 -4.65 5.27
CA SER A 76 4.93 -4.18 6.49
C SER A 76 5.33 -2.72 6.42
N ALA A 77 6.14 -2.37 5.42
CA ALA A 77 6.74 -1.05 5.26
C ALA A 77 6.63 -0.51 3.82
N GLY A 78 5.96 -1.24 2.93
CA GLY A 78 5.78 -0.88 1.54
C GLY A 78 4.60 0.05 1.25
N PRO A 79 4.33 0.30 -0.04
CA PRO A 79 3.19 1.12 -0.51
C PRO A 79 1.82 0.66 0.01
N LEU A 80 1.60 -0.66 0.12
CA LEU A 80 0.32 -1.20 0.57
C LEU A 80 0.08 -0.90 2.06
N PHE A 81 1.10 -1.10 2.90
CA PHE A 81 1.06 -0.68 4.31
C PHE A 81 0.67 0.79 4.45
N LEU A 82 1.41 1.67 3.75
CA LEU A 82 1.19 3.11 3.84
C LEU A 82 -0.22 3.49 3.39
N THR A 83 -0.67 2.93 2.27
CA THR A 83 -2.03 3.14 1.74
C THR A 83 -3.10 2.74 2.76
N LEU A 84 -2.97 1.58 3.41
CA LEU A 84 -3.94 1.10 4.40
C LEU A 84 -3.97 1.98 5.64
N VAL A 85 -2.81 2.40 6.15
CA VAL A 85 -2.74 3.25 7.35
C VAL A 85 -3.31 4.63 7.06
N LEU A 86 -2.91 5.26 5.95
CA LEU A 86 -3.46 6.57 5.56
C LEU A 86 -4.97 6.51 5.35
N LYS A 87 -5.46 5.48 4.64
CA LYS A 87 -6.90 5.27 4.47
C LYS A 87 -7.60 5.17 5.83
N SER A 88 -7.05 4.38 6.75
CA SER A 88 -7.63 4.20 8.09
C SER A 88 -7.64 5.51 8.90
N TYR A 89 -6.62 6.35 8.75
CA TYR A 89 -6.54 7.65 9.40
C TYR A 89 -7.56 8.63 8.79
N LEU A 90 -7.62 8.73 7.47
CA LEU A 90 -8.52 9.64 6.77
C LEU A 90 -9.99 9.31 7.05
N LEU A 91 -10.33 8.04 7.23
CA LEU A 91 -11.68 7.59 7.62
C LEU A 91 -12.07 8.01 9.04
N GLN A 92 -11.12 8.37 9.90
CA GLN A 92 -11.39 8.86 11.26
C GLN A 92 -11.58 10.38 11.30
N LEU A 93 -11.26 11.09 10.22
CA LEU A 93 -11.43 12.54 10.15
C LEU A 93 -12.91 12.89 9.99
N PRO A 94 -13.38 13.98 10.64
CA PRO A 94 -14.78 14.38 10.60
C PRO A 94 -15.24 14.87 9.21
N SER A 95 -14.33 15.33 8.36
CA SER A 95 -14.65 15.84 7.02
C SER A 95 -13.49 15.66 6.04
N LEU A 96 -13.80 15.13 4.86
CA LEU A 96 -12.93 15.06 3.70
C LEU A 96 -13.52 15.96 2.59
N PRO A 97 -12.70 16.67 1.79
CA PRO A 97 -11.24 16.71 1.78
C PRO A 97 -10.66 17.57 2.92
N THR A 98 -9.47 17.20 3.41
CA THR A 98 -8.74 17.97 4.42
C THR A 98 -7.53 18.65 3.78
N PRO A 99 -7.32 19.97 3.95
CA PRO A 99 -6.19 20.68 3.34
C PRO A 99 -4.82 20.18 3.84
N SER A 100 -4.80 19.47 4.97
CA SER A 100 -3.60 18.91 5.58
C SER A 100 -3.06 17.65 4.88
N PHE A 101 -3.81 17.06 3.96
CA PHE A 101 -3.42 15.84 3.27
C PHE A 101 -3.51 16.02 1.76
N GLN A 102 -2.37 15.86 1.07
CA GLN A 102 -2.27 15.99 -0.37
C GLN A 102 -1.62 14.76 -0.97
N VAL A 103 -2.16 14.31 -2.09
CA VAL A 103 -1.57 13.25 -2.91
C VAL A 103 -1.14 13.88 -4.22
N VAL A 104 0.17 13.89 -4.48
CA VAL A 104 0.76 14.42 -5.71
C VAL A 104 0.89 13.29 -6.71
N ASN A 105 0.51 13.58 -7.95
CA ASN A 105 0.61 12.60 -9.02
C ASN A 105 2.09 12.32 -9.34
N ALA A 106 2.44 11.05 -9.51
CA ALA A 106 3.78 10.64 -9.93
C ALA A 106 4.25 11.38 -11.21
N THR A 107 3.35 11.68 -12.15
CA THR A 107 3.70 12.41 -13.37
C THR A 107 4.16 13.85 -13.12
N GLN A 108 3.64 14.50 -12.08
CA GLN A 108 4.06 15.86 -11.70
C GLN A 108 5.43 15.86 -11.01
N LEU A 109 5.84 14.72 -10.44
CA LEU A 109 7.12 14.57 -9.74
C LEU A 109 8.27 14.16 -10.65
N LEU A 110 8.00 13.68 -11.87
CA LEU A 110 9.01 13.27 -12.87
C LEU A 110 10.19 14.24 -13.06
N PRO A 111 10.01 15.58 -13.09
CA PRO A 111 11.14 16.50 -13.23
C PRO A 111 12.11 16.50 -12.03
N TYR A 112 11.63 16.10 -10.85
CA TYR A 112 12.37 16.14 -9.59
C TYR A 112 12.85 14.77 -9.15
N LEU A 113 12.03 13.73 -9.38
CA LEU A 113 12.23 12.37 -8.93
C LEU A 113 11.97 11.41 -10.08
N THR A 114 12.93 10.54 -10.33
CA THR A 114 12.79 9.43 -11.27
C THR A 114 12.87 8.12 -10.50
N ASP A 115 11.93 7.23 -10.76
CA ASP A 115 11.98 5.88 -10.21
C ASP A 115 12.90 5.02 -11.07
N LEU A 116 13.86 4.38 -10.42
CA LEU A 116 14.67 3.33 -11.01
C LEU A 116 14.03 2.00 -10.64
N GLU A 117 13.81 1.17 -11.67
CA GLU A 117 13.33 -0.20 -11.51
C GLU A 117 14.41 -1.09 -10.87
N GLY A 118 14.58 -0.95 -9.56
CA GLY A 118 15.43 -1.82 -8.77
C GLY A 118 14.70 -3.09 -8.39
N GLN A 119 15.26 -4.25 -8.74
CA GLN A 119 14.76 -5.59 -8.38
C GLN A 119 15.22 -6.07 -6.99
N SER A 120 15.73 -5.18 -6.13
CA SER A 120 16.43 -5.53 -4.88
C SER A 120 15.61 -6.37 -3.89
N TRP A 121 14.28 -6.27 -3.94
CA TRP A 121 13.36 -7.07 -3.11
C TRP A 121 12.38 -7.91 -3.94
N HIS A 122 12.43 -7.84 -5.26
CA HIS A 122 11.58 -8.60 -6.17
C HIS A 122 12.15 -10.01 -6.35
N HIS A 123 11.58 -10.99 -5.64
CA HIS A 123 11.94 -12.41 -5.78
C HIS A 123 10.93 -13.13 -6.70
N GLY A 124 11.08 -14.46 -6.88
CA GLY A 124 10.18 -15.24 -7.73
C GLY A 124 8.70 -15.17 -7.33
N ASP A 125 8.40 -14.87 -6.06
CA ASP A 125 7.03 -14.64 -5.58
C ASP A 125 6.40 -13.37 -6.18
N THR A 126 7.21 -12.35 -6.48
CA THR A 126 6.76 -11.15 -7.20
C THR A 126 6.30 -11.52 -8.60
N GLN A 127 7.10 -12.32 -9.33
CA GLN A 127 6.76 -12.74 -10.68
C GLN A 127 5.47 -13.56 -10.69
N ALA A 128 5.29 -14.46 -9.71
CA ALA A 128 4.05 -15.20 -9.56
C ALA A 128 2.85 -14.27 -9.32
N MET A 129 2.97 -13.28 -8.42
CA MET A 129 1.90 -12.32 -8.14
C MET A 129 1.57 -11.44 -9.34
N MET A 130 2.57 -10.94 -10.06
CA MET A 130 2.39 -10.19 -11.30
C MET A 130 1.71 -11.05 -12.37
N TRP A 131 2.16 -12.30 -12.54
CA TRP A 131 1.59 -13.25 -13.49
C TRP A 131 0.11 -13.54 -13.24
N ILE A 132 -0.28 -13.70 -11.96
CA ILE A 132 -1.68 -13.86 -11.53
C ILE A 132 -2.45 -12.55 -11.78
N GLY A 133 -1.88 -11.40 -11.46
CA GLY A 133 -2.50 -10.08 -11.64
C GLY A 133 -2.79 -9.73 -13.10
N GLU A 134 -1.90 -10.10 -14.02
CA GLU A 134 -2.07 -9.91 -15.47
C GLU A 134 -3.11 -10.85 -16.08
N ARG A 135 -3.55 -11.89 -15.35
CA ARG A 135 -4.44 -12.94 -15.85
C ARG A 135 -5.73 -13.01 -15.02
N PRO A 136 -6.71 -12.13 -15.27
CA PRO A 136 -7.97 -12.08 -14.51
C PRO A 136 -8.71 -13.42 -14.44
N TRP A 137 -8.59 -14.26 -15.48
CA TRP A 137 -9.20 -15.58 -15.52
C TRP A 137 -8.70 -16.51 -14.41
N VAL A 138 -7.46 -16.35 -13.95
CA VAL A 138 -6.90 -17.14 -12.83
C VAL A 138 -7.65 -16.81 -11.54
N TRP A 139 -7.91 -15.53 -11.28
CA TRP A 139 -8.70 -15.08 -10.13
C TRP A 139 -10.13 -15.62 -10.17
N TYR A 140 -10.79 -15.54 -11.33
CA TYR A 140 -12.15 -16.07 -11.46
C TYR A 140 -12.21 -17.58 -11.27
N LEU A 141 -11.24 -18.32 -11.81
CA LEU A 141 -11.16 -19.76 -11.64
C LEU A 141 -10.91 -20.14 -10.18
N MET A 142 -9.97 -19.49 -9.50
CA MET A 142 -9.71 -19.70 -8.07
C MET A 142 -10.96 -19.40 -7.23
N GLY A 143 -11.68 -18.32 -7.54
CA GLY A 143 -12.95 -17.98 -6.89
C GLY A 143 -14.03 -19.04 -7.11
N ALA A 144 -14.18 -19.53 -8.33
CA ALA A 144 -15.15 -20.58 -8.67
C ALA A 144 -14.84 -21.90 -7.96
N ILE A 145 -13.56 -22.31 -7.94
CA ILE A 145 -13.10 -23.50 -7.22
C ILE A 145 -13.36 -23.34 -5.72
N GLY A 146 -12.99 -22.20 -5.13
CA GLY A 146 -13.22 -21.92 -3.72
C GLY A 146 -14.70 -21.98 -3.33
N LEU A 147 -15.58 -21.44 -4.18
CA LEU A 147 -17.02 -21.48 -3.97
C LEU A 147 -17.58 -22.90 -4.09
N ALA A 148 -17.13 -23.67 -5.09
CA ALA A 148 -17.53 -25.07 -5.25
C ALA A 148 -17.09 -25.93 -4.05
N VAL A 149 -15.86 -25.76 -3.58
CA VAL A 149 -15.35 -26.46 -2.39
C VAL A 149 -16.10 -26.02 -1.13
N GLY A 150 -16.33 -24.72 -0.95
CA GLY A 150 -17.06 -24.20 0.21
C GLY A 150 -18.50 -24.71 0.29
N THR A 151 -19.21 -24.70 -0.85
CA THR A 151 -20.58 -25.25 -0.93
C THR A 151 -20.61 -26.75 -0.69
N TYR A 152 -19.62 -27.50 -1.21
CA TYR A 152 -19.49 -28.93 -0.95
C TYR A 152 -19.26 -29.24 0.54
N ILE A 153 -18.38 -28.49 1.20
CA ILE A 153 -18.10 -28.66 2.64
C ILE A 153 -19.35 -28.37 3.47
N VAL A 154 -20.06 -27.27 3.17
CA VAL A 154 -21.32 -26.95 3.86
C VAL A 154 -22.36 -28.06 3.68
N ASN A 155 -22.53 -28.55 2.44
CA ASN A 155 -23.44 -29.66 2.17
C ASN A 155 -23.06 -30.93 2.93
N PHE A 156 -21.75 -31.25 3.00
CA PHE A 156 -21.25 -32.38 3.76
C PHE A 156 -21.59 -32.27 5.25
N PHE A 157 -21.39 -31.11 5.86
CA PHE A 157 -21.76 -30.88 7.27
C PHE A 157 -23.26 -30.95 7.51
N LEU A 158 -24.08 -30.43 6.59
CA LEU A 158 -25.54 -30.53 6.69
C LEU A 158 -26.01 -31.98 6.67
N LEU A 159 -25.44 -32.81 5.79
CA LEU A 159 -25.74 -34.24 5.71
C LEU A 159 -25.29 -35.01 6.96
N LEU A 160 -24.18 -34.60 7.59
CA LEU A 160 -23.68 -35.18 8.84
C LEU A 160 -24.53 -34.83 10.06
N VAL A 161 -25.15 -33.64 10.08
CA VAL A 161 -26.04 -33.21 11.17
C VAL A 161 -27.45 -33.79 11.03
N TRP A 162 -27.87 -34.09 9.80
CA TRP A 162 -29.19 -34.63 9.49
C TRP A 162 -29.28 -36.16 9.62
N ASN A 163 -28.15 -36.88 9.53
CA ASN A 163 -28.05 -38.31 9.84
C ASN A 163 -27.72 -38.55 11.32
#